data_AF-A0A317FH89-F1
#
_entry.id   AF-A0A317FH89-F1
#
_cell.length_a   1.000
_cell.length_b   1.000
_cell.length_c   1.000
_cell.angle_alpha   90.00
_cell.angle_beta   90.00
_cell.angle_gamma   90.00
#
_symmetry.space_group_name_H-M   'P 1'
#
loop_
_entity.id
_entity.type
_entity.pdbx_description
1 polymer ?
#
loop_
_entity_poly.entity_id
_entity_poly.type
_entity_poly.pdbx_seq_one_letter_code
_entity_poly.pdbx_strand_id
1 'polypeptide(L)'
;MNAVARFFDSDLWWSFTRNPITVISAIVAAICIGGAVLAPWIAPHNPFDLASLQLLDAFKPPAWSPEGDPNYLLGTDDQGRDVLSAIMYGARVSLLVGFLAVVMSVVLGVSAGLAAGYLGGTVDAVLMRIADIKLTFPTILIALLIDGVTRAALPRDVHDQIALYVVIFAIGFSNWPSFARTVRGSTMVERNKEYVQAARVIGLGRGRIMVTHVLPNVLGPVLVIATLQLGFAILAEATLSFLGVGVPPTQPSLGTLIRIGNDFLFSGEWWITIFPGIALIVLVLSVNLLGDWLRDALNPKLR
;
A
#
# COMPACT_ATOMS: atom_id res chain seq x y z
N MET A 1 17.26 -26.63 16.93
CA MET A 1 15.92 -26.53 16.33
C MET A 1 15.94 -25.44 15.27
N ASN A 2 15.62 -25.77 14.02
CA ASN A 2 15.61 -24.82 12.90
C ASN A 2 14.59 -23.70 13.16
N ALA A 3 14.90 -22.46 12.76
CA ALA A 3 13.99 -21.31 12.91
C ALA A 3 12.60 -21.57 12.30
N VAL A 4 12.57 -22.37 11.23
CA VAL A 4 11.35 -22.83 10.55
C VAL A 4 10.50 -23.74 11.45
N ALA A 5 11.10 -24.69 12.16
CA ALA A 5 10.36 -25.56 13.08
C ALA A 5 9.78 -24.76 14.26
N ARG A 6 10.52 -23.77 14.78
CA ARG A 6 10.01 -22.88 15.84
C ARG A 6 8.85 -22.00 15.37
N PHE A 7 8.77 -21.66 14.07
CA PHE A 7 7.66 -20.91 13.51
C PHE A 7 6.39 -21.77 13.43
N PHE A 8 6.50 -23.01 12.95
CA PHE A 8 5.36 -23.93 12.89
C PHE A 8 4.86 -24.36 14.29
N ASP A 9 5.74 -24.44 15.28
CA ASP A 9 5.36 -24.70 16.68
C ASP A 9 4.92 -23.43 17.44
N SER A 10 4.83 -22.27 16.78
CA SER A 10 4.47 -21.03 17.44
C SER A 10 2.94 -20.88 17.58
N ASP A 11 2.53 -20.22 18.67
CA ASP A 11 1.14 -19.80 18.88
C ASP A 11 0.57 -18.97 17.70
N LEU A 12 1.44 -18.30 16.94
CA LEU A 12 1.06 -17.57 15.74
C LEU A 12 0.57 -18.52 14.64
N TRP A 13 1.29 -19.61 14.38
CA TRP A 13 0.88 -20.60 13.38
C TRP A 13 -0.39 -21.35 13.79
N TRP A 14 -0.52 -21.65 15.08
CA TRP A 14 -1.73 -22.25 15.63
C TRP A 14 -2.96 -21.33 15.50
N SER A 15 -2.82 -20.03 15.83
CA SER A 15 -3.88 -19.04 15.64
C SER A 15 -4.25 -18.88 14.16
N PHE A 16 -3.25 -18.87 13.27
CA PHE A 16 -3.42 -18.72 11.83
C PHE A 16 -4.26 -19.85 11.24
N THR A 17 -3.90 -21.11 11.54
CA THR A 17 -4.54 -22.29 10.95
C THR A 17 -5.96 -22.55 11.46
N ARG A 18 -6.33 -21.95 12.61
CA ARG A 18 -7.64 -22.19 13.24
C ARG A 18 -8.69 -21.14 12.90
N ASN A 19 -8.28 -20.00 12.33
CA ASN A 19 -9.20 -18.97 11.86
C ASN A 19 -9.44 -19.12 10.34
N PRO A 20 -10.61 -19.61 9.90
CA PRO A 20 -10.88 -19.83 8.48
C PRO A 20 -10.88 -18.53 7.67
N ILE A 21 -11.26 -17.40 8.28
CA ILE A 21 -11.23 -16.09 7.62
C ILE A 21 -9.80 -15.69 7.32
N THR A 22 -8.88 -15.90 8.27
CA THR A 22 -7.46 -15.62 8.08
C THR A 22 -6.86 -16.49 6.99
N VAL A 23 -7.15 -17.79 6.97
CA VAL A 23 -6.62 -18.72 5.96
C VAL A 23 -7.13 -18.35 4.56
N ILE A 24 -8.44 -18.09 4.41
CA ILE A 24 -9.01 -17.67 3.13
C ILE A 24 -8.39 -16.35 2.67
N SER A 25 -8.27 -15.37 3.56
CA SER A 25 -7.66 -14.08 3.26
C SER A 25 -6.19 -14.23 2.86
N ALA A 26 -5.46 -15.14 3.50
CA ALA A 26 -4.06 -15.45 3.16
C ALA A 26 -3.94 -16.04 1.77
N ILE A 27 -4.79 -17.01 1.43
CA ILE A 27 -4.80 -17.66 0.12
C ILE A 27 -5.13 -16.61 -0.95
N VAL A 28 -6.18 -15.81 -0.74
CA VAL A 28 -6.60 -14.77 -1.68
C VAL A 28 -5.51 -13.72 -1.86
N ALA A 29 -4.92 -13.20 -0.78
CA ALA A 29 -3.82 -12.25 -0.86
C ALA A 29 -2.61 -12.87 -1.58
N ALA A 30 -2.28 -14.13 -1.31
CA ALA A 30 -1.20 -14.84 -1.97
C ALA A 30 -1.45 -15.01 -3.48
N ILE A 31 -2.70 -15.28 -3.89
CA ILE A 31 -3.09 -15.33 -5.30
C ILE A 31 -2.96 -13.94 -5.95
N CYS A 32 -3.47 -12.88 -5.32
CA CYS A 32 -3.39 -11.53 -5.88
C CYS A 32 -1.93 -11.03 -5.96
N ILE A 33 -1.15 -11.18 -4.90
CA ILE A 33 0.27 -10.79 -4.86
C ILE A 33 1.08 -11.65 -5.81
N GLY A 34 0.85 -12.97 -5.82
CA GLY A 34 1.51 -13.90 -6.74
C GLY A 34 1.18 -13.57 -8.20
N GLY A 35 -0.09 -13.34 -8.52
CA GLY A 35 -0.53 -12.91 -9.85
C GLY A 35 0.08 -11.57 -10.27
N ALA A 36 0.23 -10.62 -9.35
CA ALA A 36 0.85 -9.33 -9.62
C ALA A 36 2.37 -9.43 -9.85
N VAL A 37 3.08 -10.19 -9.00
CA VAL A 37 4.54 -10.35 -9.09
C VAL A 37 4.93 -11.20 -10.30
N LEU A 38 4.19 -12.28 -10.55
CA LEU A 38 4.42 -13.22 -11.64
C LEU A 38 3.68 -12.80 -12.93
N ALA A 39 3.09 -11.60 -12.97
CA ALA A 39 2.39 -11.08 -14.15
C ALA A 39 3.21 -11.17 -15.45
N PRO A 40 4.53 -10.86 -15.47
CA PRO A 40 5.34 -11.00 -16.68
C PRO A 40 5.46 -12.42 -17.24
N TRP A 41 5.14 -13.44 -16.45
CA TRP A 41 5.27 -14.85 -16.83
C TRP A 41 3.93 -15.56 -16.99
N ILE A 42 2.91 -15.14 -16.23
CA ILE A 42 1.60 -15.80 -16.19
C ILE A 42 0.55 -15.05 -17.02
N ALA A 43 0.70 -13.73 -17.21
CA ALA A 43 -0.28 -12.96 -17.96
C ALA A 43 -0.31 -13.42 -19.43
N PRO A 44 -1.51 -13.66 -20.01
CA PRO A 44 -1.64 -14.04 -21.42
C PRO A 44 -1.01 -13.05 -22.39
N HIS A 45 -1.11 -11.74 -22.08
CA HIS A 45 -0.62 -10.66 -22.92
C HIS A 45 0.19 -9.66 -22.10
N ASN A 46 1.06 -8.89 -22.75
CA ASN A 46 1.74 -7.77 -22.11
C ASN A 46 0.96 -6.47 -22.37
N PRO A 47 0.18 -5.97 -21.39
CA PRO A 47 -0.65 -4.78 -21.57
C PRO A 47 0.17 -3.50 -21.71
N PHE A 48 1.44 -3.50 -21.29
CA PHE A 48 2.31 -2.32 -21.31
C PHE A 48 3.09 -2.18 -22.62
N ASP A 49 3.05 -3.19 -23.49
CA ASP A 49 3.63 -3.09 -24.83
C ASP A 49 2.60 -2.54 -25.82
N LEU A 50 2.57 -1.20 -25.92
CA LEU A 50 1.64 -0.48 -26.79
C LEU A 50 1.79 -0.83 -28.28
N ALA A 51 2.96 -1.33 -28.72
CA ALA A 51 3.18 -1.71 -30.12
C ALA A 51 2.52 -3.06 -30.47
N SER A 52 2.28 -3.89 -29.47
CA SER A 52 1.61 -5.19 -29.62
C SER A 52 0.07 -5.09 -29.62
N LEU A 53 -0.47 -3.94 -29.19
CA LEU A 53 -1.91 -3.73 -29.08
C LEU A 53 -2.54 -3.48 -30.44
N GLN A 54 -3.66 -4.17 -30.71
CA GLN A 54 -4.43 -4.00 -31.93
C GLN A 54 -5.74 -3.30 -31.61
N LEU A 55 -5.92 -2.08 -32.12
CA LEU A 55 -7.16 -1.30 -31.95
C LEU A 55 -8.40 -2.00 -32.52
N LEU A 56 -8.23 -2.93 -33.46
CA LEU A 56 -9.32 -3.74 -34.02
C LEU A 56 -9.91 -4.70 -32.98
N ASP A 57 -9.15 -5.02 -31.94
CA ASP A 57 -9.58 -5.88 -30.84
C ASP A 57 -10.18 -5.09 -29.67
N ALA A 58 -10.42 -3.79 -29.83
CA ALA A 58 -11.02 -2.95 -28.79
C ALA A 58 -12.47 -3.36 -28.48
N PHE A 59 -12.88 -3.19 -27.23
CA PHE A 59 -14.24 -3.45 -26.75
C PHE A 59 -14.78 -4.86 -27.02
N LYS A 60 -13.91 -5.87 -27.11
CA LYS A 60 -14.34 -7.27 -27.18
C LYS A 60 -14.93 -7.68 -25.84
N PRO A 61 -16.15 -8.24 -25.81
CA PRO A 61 -16.73 -8.72 -24.57
C PRO A 61 -15.97 -9.96 -24.05
N PRO A 62 -16.22 -10.37 -22.80
CA PRO A 62 -15.59 -11.55 -22.23
C PRO A 62 -15.83 -12.81 -23.06
N ALA A 63 -14.90 -13.76 -23.03
CA ALA A 63 -14.91 -14.96 -23.87
C ALA A 63 -16.18 -15.83 -23.78
N TRP A 64 -16.96 -15.70 -22.70
CA TRP A 64 -18.23 -16.42 -22.51
C TRP A 64 -19.45 -15.70 -23.12
N SER A 65 -19.27 -14.49 -23.64
CA SER A 65 -20.30 -13.74 -24.37
C SER A 65 -20.37 -14.17 -25.83
N PRO A 66 -21.52 -14.01 -26.52
CA PRO A 66 -21.68 -14.44 -27.92
C PRO A 66 -20.67 -13.84 -28.91
N GLU A 67 -20.21 -12.62 -28.65
CA GLU A 67 -19.22 -11.89 -29.46
C GLU A 67 -17.81 -11.91 -28.84
N GLY A 68 -17.61 -12.74 -27.81
CA GLY A 68 -16.37 -12.84 -27.06
C GLY A 68 -15.29 -13.62 -27.82
N ASP A 69 -14.04 -13.25 -27.57
CA ASP A 69 -12.88 -13.91 -28.14
C ASP A 69 -12.18 -14.78 -27.07
N PRO A 70 -11.94 -16.07 -27.31
CA PRO A 70 -11.25 -16.96 -26.36
C PRO A 70 -9.85 -16.49 -25.95
N ASN A 71 -9.20 -15.66 -26.76
CA ASN A 71 -7.88 -15.09 -26.43
C ASN A 71 -7.98 -14.06 -25.28
N TYR A 72 -9.15 -13.47 -25.06
CA TYR A 72 -9.40 -12.41 -24.08
C TYR A 72 -10.43 -12.88 -23.05
N LEU A 73 -9.99 -13.61 -22.03
CA LEU A 73 -10.87 -14.26 -21.07
C LEU A 73 -11.87 -13.28 -20.42
N LEU A 74 -11.39 -12.11 -19.99
CA LEU A 74 -12.20 -11.05 -19.36
C LEU A 74 -12.60 -9.93 -20.34
N GLY A 75 -12.35 -10.12 -21.64
CA GLY A 75 -12.56 -9.10 -22.67
C GLY A 75 -11.38 -8.13 -22.81
N THR A 76 -11.58 -7.11 -23.63
CA THR A 76 -10.58 -6.06 -23.89
C THR A 76 -11.06 -4.67 -23.52
N ASP A 77 -10.11 -3.75 -23.35
CA ASP A 77 -10.37 -2.31 -23.13
C ASP A 77 -10.50 -1.52 -24.44
N ASP A 78 -10.53 -0.19 -24.33
CA ASP A 78 -10.65 0.78 -25.43
C ASP A 78 -9.46 0.75 -26.41
N GLN A 79 -8.33 0.17 -26.00
CA GLN A 79 -7.11 0.05 -26.80
C GLN A 79 -6.87 -1.39 -27.29
N GLY A 80 -7.81 -2.31 -27.06
CA GLY A 80 -7.65 -3.73 -27.40
C GLY A 80 -6.73 -4.49 -26.42
N ARG A 81 -6.51 -3.95 -25.23
CA ARG A 81 -5.69 -4.59 -24.19
C ARG A 81 -6.52 -5.64 -23.46
N ASP A 82 -5.93 -6.81 -23.22
CA ASP A 82 -6.53 -7.85 -22.39
C ASP A 82 -6.78 -7.36 -20.95
N VAL A 83 -8.04 -7.34 -20.52
CA VAL A 83 -8.45 -6.85 -19.19
C VAL A 83 -7.84 -7.72 -18.08
N LEU A 84 -7.71 -9.04 -18.28
CA LEU A 84 -7.12 -9.91 -17.27
C LEU A 84 -5.64 -9.58 -17.04
N SER A 85 -4.87 -9.53 -18.13
CA SER A 85 -3.47 -9.12 -18.07
C SER A 85 -3.31 -7.71 -17.49
N ALA A 86 -4.18 -6.77 -17.88
CA ALA A 86 -4.19 -5.42 -17.35
C ALA A 86 -4.41 -5.40 -15.83
N ILE A 87 -5.33 -6.22 -15.30
CA ILE A 87 -5.56 -6.34 -13.85
C ILE A 87 -4.31 -6.86 -13.13
N MET A 88 -3.63 -7.88 -13.66
CA MET A 88 -2.43 -8.44 -13.04
C MET A 88 -1.29 -7.41 -12.96
N TYR A 89 -1.03 -6.71 -14.08
CA TYR A 89 -0.03 -5.66 -14.13
C TYR A 89 -0.43 -4.41 -13.33
N GLY A 90 -1.70 -4.03 -13.36
CA GLY A 90 -2.23 -2.91 -12.57
C GLY A 90 -2.16 -3.18 -11.07
N ALA A 91 -2.46 -4.41 -10.63
CA ALA A 91 -2.30 -4.83 -9.24
C ALA A 91 -0.84 -4.72 -8.78
N ARG A 92 0.12 -5.04 -9.67
CA ARG A 92 1.56 -4.87 -9.40
C ARG A 92 1.93 -3.42 -9.13
N VAL A 93 1.43 -2.49 -9.96
CA VAL A 93 1.65 -1.06 -9.79
C VAL A 93 1.04 -0.56 -8.48
N SER A 94 -0.23 -0.88 -8.22
CA SER A 94 -0.94 -0.48 -6.99
C SER A 94 -0.27 -1.02 -5.72
N LEU A 95 0.16 -2.28 -5.73
CA LEU A 95 0.90 -2.90 -4.62
C LEU A 95 2.25 -2.22 -4.38
N LEU A 96 3.01 -1.95 -5.44
CA LEU A 96 4.31 -1.30 -5.35
C LEU A 96 4.19 0.11 -4.77
N VAL A 97 3.26 0.91 -5.30
CA VAL A 97 3.03 2.28 -4.83
C VAL A 97 2.55 2.29 -3.38
N GLY A 98 1.56 1.45 -3.05
CA GLY A 98 1.05 1.33 -1.68
C GLY A 98 2.14 0.91 -0.69
N PHE A 99 2.93 -0.10 -1.04
CA PHE A 99 4.03 -0.59 -0.21
C PHE A 99 5.10 0.46 0.03
N LEU A 100 5.61 1.10 -1.04
CA LEU A 100 6.64 2.12 -0.92
C LEU A 100 6.15 3.37 -0.17
N ALA A 101 4.89 3.76 -0.34
CA ALA A 101 4.29 4.86 0.41
C ALA A 101 4.20 4.55 1.91
N VAL A 102 3.84 3.32 2.29
CA VAL A 102 3.85 2.88 3.70
C VAL A 102 5.26 2.84 4.26
N VAL A 103 6.22 2.27 3.54
CA VAL A 103 7.62 2.25 3.97
C VAL A 103 8.13 3.66 4.22
N MET A 104 7.86 4.60 3.31
CA MET A 104 8.23 6.00 3.50
C MET A 104 7.54 6.63 4.72
N SER A 105 6.23 6.37 4.90
CA SER A 105 5.47 6.84 6.07
C SER A 105 6.05 6.31 7.38
N VAL A 106 6.45 5.04 7.39
CA VAL A 106 7.06 4.38 8.55
C VAL A 106 8.41 5.00 8.85
N VAL A 107 9.28 5.20 7.85
CA VAL A 107 10.60 5.81 8.05
C VAL A 107 10.47 7.22 8.62
N LEU A 108 9.62 8.07 8.02
CA LEU A 108 9.38 9.43 8.49
C LEU A 108 8.70 9.46 9.86
N GLY A 109 7.67 8.64 10.05
CA GLY A 109 6.90 8.62 11.29
C GLY A 109 7.67 8.03 12.45
N VAL A 110 8.38 6.92 12.26
CA VAL A 110 9.20 6.29 13.30
C VAL A 110 10.35 7.20 13.71
N SER A 111 11.05 7.82 12.76
CA SER A 111 12.15 8.74 13.09
C SER A 111 11.65 9.96 13.88
N ALA A 112 10.56 10.60 13.43
CA ALA A 112 9.96 11.74 14.13
C ALA A 112 9.37 11.34 15.49
N GLY A 113 8.64 10.23 15.57
CA GLY A 113 8.00 9.74 16.79
C GLY A 113 9.01 9.31 17.84
N LEU A 114 10.10 8.65 17.44
CA LEU A 114 11.20 8.25 18.32
C LEU A 114 11.93 9.48 18.88
N ALA A 115 12.22 10.47 18.02
CA ALA A 115 12.82 11.73 18.44
C ALA A 115 11.92 12.49 19.41
N ALA A 116 10.63 12.65 19.09
CA ALA A 116 9.64 13.31 19.95
C ALA A 116 9.50 12.61 21.31
N GLY A 117 9.31 11.29 21.30
CA GLY A 117 9.10 10.51 22.51
C GLY A 117 10.35 10.43 23.40
N TYR A 118 11.55 10.33 22.84
CA TYR A 118 12.79 10.19 23.60
C TYR A 118 13.42 11.52 24.03
N LEU A 119 13.36 12.56 23.20
CA LEU A 119 13.94 13.86 23.56
C LEU A 119 12.97 14.66 24.44
N GLY A 120 11.66 14.57 24.18
CA GLY A 120 10.64 15.34 24.90
C GLY A 120 10.76 16.85 24.70
N GLY A 121 10.02 17.62 25.50
CA GLY A 121 10.11 19.09 25.55
C GLY A 121 9.79 19.76 24.22
N THR A 122 10.65 20.67 23.77
CA THR A 122 10.44 21.45 22.54
C THR A 122 10.41 20.59 21.28
N VAL A 123 11.25 19.56 21.20
CA VAL A 123 11.29 18.67 20.02
C VAL A 123 9.95 17.95 19.85
N ASP A 124 9.41 17.46 20.97
CA ASP A 124 8.09 16.86 21.00
C ASP A 124 7.00 17.84 20.56
N ALA A 125 6.98 19.04 21.17
CA ALA A 125 5.99 20.06 20.88
C ALA A 125 5.99 20.49 19.40
N VAL A 126 7.17 20.69 18.81
CA VAL A 126 7.30 21.10 17.40
C VAL A 126 6.87 19.98 16.45
N LEU A 127 7.39 18.75 16.65
CA LEU A 127 7.08 17.63 15.76
C LEU A 127 5.59 17.26 15.84
N MET A 128 5.00 17.23 17.03
CA MET A 128 3.58 16.95 17.19
C MET A 128 2.72 18.09 16.65
N ARG A 129 3.14 19.36 16.77
CA ARG A 129 2.42 20.47 16.15
C ARG A 129 2.41 20.36 14.62
N ILE A 130 3.53 20.01 13.99
CA ILE A 130 3.59 19.79 12.53
C ILE A 130 2.68 18.61 12.15
N ALA A 131 2.73 17.52 12.90
CA ALA A 131 1.88 16.36 12.71
C ALA A 131 0.38 16.69 12.83
N ASP A 132 0.01 17.54 13.78
CA ASP A 132 -1.38 17.97 14.01
C ASP A 132 -1.86 18.96 12.95
N ILE A 133 -1.00 19.84 12.43
CA ILE A 133 -1.32 20.70 11.28
C ILE A 133 -1.58 19.85 10.04
N LYS A 134 -0.70 18.88 9.78
CA LYS A 134 -0.90 17.90 8.71
C LYS A 134 -2.25 17.19 8.93
N LEU A 135 -2.49 16.68 10.14
CA LEU A 135 -3.78 16.30 10.73
C LEU A 135 -5.04 16.74 9.99
N THR A 136 -5.13 18.06 9.89
CA THR A 136 -6.29 18.83 9.47
C THR A 136 -6.55 18.76 7.97
N PHE A 137 -5.54 18.42 7.17
CA PHE A 137 -5.68 18.31 5.72
C PHE A 137 -6.02 16.87 5.30
N PRO A 138 -7.09 16.67 4.52
CA PRO A 138 -7.38 15.39 3.90
C PRO A 138 -6.20 14.90 3.04
N THR A 139 -5.83 13.62 3.19
CA THR A 139 -4.71 13.00 2.46
C THR A 139 -4.87 13.13 0.95
N ILE A 140 -6.10 12.94 0.43
CA ILE A 140 -6.39 13.09 -1.01
C ILE A 140 -6.13 14.52 -1.47
N LEU A 141 -6.53 15.54 -0.70
CA LEU A 141 -6.33 16.94 -1.08
C LEU A 141 -4.85 17.32 -1.14
N ILE A 142 -4.03 16.85 -0.17
CA ILE A 142 -2.58 17.06 -0.22
C ILE A 142 -1.99 16.40 -1.46
N ALA A 143 -2.42 15.17 -1.76
CA ALA A 143 -1.90 14.44 -2.91
C ALA A 143 -2.26 15.11 -4.25
N LEU A 144 -3.52 15.54 -4.40
CA LEU A 144 -3.97 16.33 -5.55
C LEU A 144 -3.21 17.65 -5.68
N LEU A 145 -2.95 18.33 -4.57
CA LEU A 145 -2.19 19.58 -4.56
C LEU A 145 -0.74 19.36 -5.01
N ILE A 146 -0.06 18.36 -4.44
CA ILE A 146 1.33 18.05 -4.78
C ILE A 146 1.44 17.72 -6.27
N ASP A 147 0.57 16.86 -6.79
CA ASP A 147 0.58 16.49 -8.19
C ASP A 147 0.20 17.66 -9.11
N GLY A 148 -0.84 18.43 -8.76
CA GLY A 148 -1.26 19.60 -9.55
C GLY A 148 -0.16 20.67 -9.64
N VAL A 149 0.54 20.95 -8.55
CA VAL A 149 1.71 21.84 -8.54
C VAL A 149 2.84 21.25 -9.38
N THR A 150 3.07 19.93 -9.29
CA THR A 150 4.12 19.26 -10.08
C THR A 150 3.83 19.31 -11.58
N ARG A 151 2.58 19.10 -12.01
CA ARG A 151 2.14 19.27 -13.41
C ARG A 151 2.29 20.69 -13.91
N ALA A 152 2.05 21.69 -13.06
CA ALA A 152 2.18 23.09 -13.43
C ALA A 152 3.65 23.55 -13.52
N ALA A 153 4.52 22.96 -12.70
CA ALA A 153 5.93 23.34 -12.60
C ALA A 153 6.84 22.60 -13.60
N LEU A 154 6.45 21.42 -14.08
CA LEU A 154 7.27 20.57 -14.94
C LEU A 154 6.67 20.38 -16.34
N PRO A 155 7.49 20.18 -17.38
CA PRO A 155 7.03 19.72 -18.68
C PRO A 155 6.30 18.37 -18.56
N ARG A 156 5.29 18.13 -19.42
CA ARG A 156 4.46 16.92 -19.39
C ARG A 156 5.28 15.62 -19.46
N ASP A 157 6.28 15.59 -20.33
CA ASP A 157 7.12 14.39 -20.51
C ASP A 157 7.93 14.03 -19.26
N VAL A 158 8.32 15.04 -18.48
CA VAL A 158 9.02 14.85 -17.19
C VAL A 158 8.03 14.41 -16.12
N HIS A 159 6.83 15.01 -16.10
CA HIS A 159 5.77 14.64 -15.16
C HIS A 159 5.40 13.16 -15.28
N ASP A 160 5.18 12.64 -16.48
CA ASP A 160 4.81 11.24 -16.69
C ASP A 160 5.89 10.26 -16.18
N GLN A 161 7.16 10.63 -16.29
CA GLN A 161 8.29 9.83 -15.79
C GLN A 161 8.36 9.81 -14.26
N ILE A 162 7.94 10.89 -13.60
CA ILE A 162 8.02 11.02 -12.14
C ILE A 162 6.68 10.79 -11.43
N ALA A 163 5.58 10.66 -12.15
CA ALA A 163 4.22 10.57 -11.60
C ALA A 163 4.11 9.49 -10.51
N LEU A 164 4.71 8.32 -10.75
CA LEU A 164 4.75 7.23 -9.77
C LEU A 164 5.44 7.66 -8.46
N TYR A 165 6.58 8.36 -8.54
CA TYR A 165 7.29 8.87 -7.36
C TYR A 165 6.50 9.98 -6.65
N VAL A 166 5.83 10.85 -7.41
CA VAL A 166 4.98 11.93 -6.88
C VAL A 166 3.84 11.34 -6.05
N VAL A 167 3.16 10.31 -6.56
CA VAL A 167 2.07 9.62 -5.84
C VAL A 167 2.60 8.92 -4.59
N ILE A 168 3.72 8.20 -4.67
CA ILE A 168 4.35 7.58 -3.49
C ILE A 168 4.68 8.63 -2.44
N PHE A 169 5.30 9.73 -2.85
CA PHE A 169 5.68 10.82 -1.96
C PHE A 169 4.44 11.45 -1.31
N ALA A 170 3.43 11.76 -2.11
CA ALA A 170 2.19 12.36 -1.65
C ALA A 170 1.45 11.50 -0.61
N ILE A 171 1.27 10.20 -0.89
CA ILE A 171 0.59 9.28 0.02
C ILE A 171 1.44 9.06 1.28
N GLY A 172 2.74 8.82 1.12
CA GLY A 172 3.58 8.50 2.27
C GLY A 172 3.84 9.70 3.19
N PHE A 173 4.05 10.89 2.63
CA PHE A 173 4.11 12.13 3.40
C PHE A 173 2.75 12.44 4.04
N SER A 174 1.66 11.92 3.49
CA SER A 174 0.36 12.09 4.10
C SER A 174 0.09 11.12 5.25
N ASN A 175 0.83 10.03 5.43
CA ASN A 175 0.49 9.05 6.46
C ASN A 175 1.51 8.97 7.62
N TRP A 176 2.65 9.68 7.53
CA TRP A 176 3.66 9.71 8.60
C TRP A 176 3.15 10.13 10.00
N PRO A 177 2.19 11.07 10.16
CA PRO A 177 1.74 11.49 11.50
C PRO A 177 1.13 10.35 12.34
N SER A 178 0.42 9.42 11.69
CA SER A 178 -0.19 8.27 12.35
C SER A 178 0.87 7.35 12.96
N PHE A 179 1.97 7.11 12.23
CA PHE A 179 3.11 6.36 12.73
C PHE A 179 3.86 7.13 13.83
N ALA A 180 4.06 8.45 13.64
CA ALA A 180 4.76 9.29 14.61
C ALA A 180 4.09 9.31 15.99
N ARG A 181 2.77 9.44 16.05
CA ARG A 181 2.03 9.44 17.33
C ARG A 181 2.11 8.10 18.05
N THR A 182 1.94 6.99 17.33
CA THR A 182 2.04 5.65 17.93
C THR A 182 3.45 5.41 18.48
N VAL A 183 4.48 5.69 17.68
CA VAL A 183 5.87 5.48 18.08
C VAL A 183 6.22 6.40 19.24
N ARG A 184 5.77 7.65 19.24
CA ARG A 184 5.95 8.58 20.36
C ARG A 184 5.36 8.00 21.65
N GLY A 185 4.12 7.53 21.62
CA GLY A 185 3.44 6.95 22.79
C GLY A 185 4.20 5.74 23.35
N SER A 186 4.58 4.79 22.49
CA SER A 186 5.37 3.62 22.90
C SER A 186 6.77 4.01 23.41
N THR A 187 7.43 4.98 22.75
CA THR A 187 8.75 5.48 23.14
C THR A 187 8.73 6.14 24.52
N MET A 188 7.68 6.91 24.84
CA MET A 188 7.52 7.54 26.15
C MET A 188 7.42 6.53 27.29
N VAL A 189 6.80 5.38 27.06
CA VAL A 189 6.75 4.28 28.03
C VAL A 189 8.10 3.59 28.11
N GLU A 190 8.67 3.25 26.95
CA GLU A 190 9.89 2.44 26.86
C GLU A 190 11.11 3.15 27.44
N ARG A 191 11.23 4.48 27.23
CA ARG A 191 12.37 5.27 27.72
C ARG A 191 12.50 5.32 29.25
N ASN A 192 11.45 4.97 29.98
CA ASN A 192 11.40 5.02 31.44
C ASN A 192 11.75 3.66 32.09
N LYS A 193 11.94 2.59 31.30
CA LYS A 193 12.28 1.26 31.81
C LYS A 193 13.72 1.17 32.32
N GLU A 194 13.94 0.28 33.29
CA GLU A 194 15.22 0.10 34.01
C GLU A 194 16.40 -0.16 33.06
N TYR A 195 16.22 -0.97 32.03
CA TYR A 195 17.30 -1.27 31.09
C TYR A 195 17.76 -0.03 30.28
N VAL A 196 16.84 0.91 30.00
CA VAL A 196 17.17 2.18 29.33
C VAL A 196 17.90 3.12 30.29
N GLN A 197 17.50 3.13 31.56
CA GLN A 197 18.17 3.89 32.61
C GLN A 197 19.59 3.36 32.83
N ALA A 198 19.77 2.04 32.91
CA ALA A 198 21.07 1.39 33.01
C ALA A 198 21.99 1.76 31.82
N ALA A 199 21.46 1.71 30.58
CA ALA A 199 22.21 2.15 29.41
C ALA A 199 22.66 3.62 29.48
N ARG A 200 21.85 4.50 30.09
CA ARG A 200 22.22 5.91 30.33
C ARG A 200 23.31 6.04 31.39
N VAL A 201 23.25 5.27 32.47
CA VAL A 201 24.26 5.27 33.55
C VAL A 201 25.62 4.78 33.03
N ILE A 202 25.63 3.81 32.12
CA ILE A 202 26.85 3.32 31.45
C ILE A 202 27.44 4.39 30.49
N GLY A 203 26.72 5.48 30.23
CA GLY A 203 27.20 6.59 29.40
C GLY A 203 26.94 6.42 27.91
N LEU A 204 25.99 5.57 27.49
CA LEU A 204 25.64 5.45 26.07
C LEU A 204 25.02 6.77 25.56
N GLY A 205 25.45 7.18 24.36
CA GLY A 205 24.87 8.35 23.70
C GLY A 205 23.38 8.17 23.38
N ARG A 206 22.62 9.28 23.44
CA ARG A 206 21.16 9.32 23.22
C ARG A 206 20.73 8.63 21.91
N GLY A 207 21.45 8.90 20.81
CA GLY A 207 21.18 8.27 19.50
C GLY A 207 21.31 6.75 19.53
N ARG A 208 22.36 6.24 20.18
CA ARG A 208 22.59 4.80 20.32
C ARG A 208 21.53 4.13 21.20
N ILE A 209 21.09 4.80 22.27
CA ILE A 209 20.00 4.31 23.11
C ILE A 209 18.70 4.23 22.27
N MET A 210 18.38 5.29 21.52
CA MET A 210 17.19 5.32 20.66
C MET A 210 17.18 4.17 19.64
N VAL A 211 18.26 3.97 18.89
CA VAL A 211 18.29 2.99 17.80
C VAL A 211 18.48 1.56 18.29
N THR A 212 19.30 1.33 19.32
CA THR A 212 19.65 -0.04 19.74
C THR A 212 18.75 -0.59 20.84
N HIS A 213 18.20 0.27 21.71
CA HIS A 213 17.46 -0.17 22.88
C HIS A 213 15.97 0.15 22.78
N VAL A 214 15.61 1.33 22.29
CA VAL A 214 14.19 1.74 22.25
C VAL A 214 13.50 1.32 20.97
N LEU A 215 14.10 1.59 19.81
CA LEU A 215 13.51 1.31 18.50
C LEU A 215 13.06 -0.16 18.35
N PRO A 216 13.88 -1.19 18.65
CA PRO A 216 13.46 -2.58 18.48
C PRO A 216 12.23 -2.95 19.32
N ASN A 217 12.07 -2.32 20.49
CA ASN A 217 10.95 -2.56 21.39
C ASN A 217 9.66 -1.82 21.02
N VAL A 218 9.75 -0.80 20.15
CA VAL A 218 8.57 -0.07 19.65
C VAL A 218 8.16 -0.48 18.23
N LEU A 219 8.91 -1.38 17.57
CA LEU A 219 8.57 -1.85 16.22
C LEU A 219 7.32 -2.75 16.18
N GLY A 220 6.97 -3.44 17.26
CA GLY A 220 5.78 -4.30 17.30
C GLY A 220 4.50 -3.57 16.88
N PRO A 221 4.10 -2.49 17.58
CA PRO A 221 2.97 -1.66 17.18
C PRO A 221 3.09 -1.03 15.79
N VAL A 222 4.32 -0.72 15.34
CA VAL A 222 4.57 -0.16 14.00
C VAL A 222 4.22 -1.15 12.91
N LEU A 223 4.65 -2.41 13.05
CA LEU A 223 4.38 -3.47 12.07
C LEU A 223 2.88 -3.72 11.93
N VAL A 224 2.16 -3.74 13.06
CA VAL A 224 0.71 -3.90 13.11
C VAL A 224 -0.02 -2.77 12.37
N ILE A 225 0.38 -1.52 12.60
CA ILE A 225 -0.26 -0.39 11.91
C ILE A 225 0.15 -0.34 10.43
N ALA A 226 1.38 -0.73 10.11
CA ALA A 226 1.88 -0.72 8.73
C ALA A 226 1.07 -1.66 7.82
N THR A 227 0.68 -2.84 8.32
CA THR A 227 -0.14 -3.77 7.53
C THR A 227 -1.54 -3.22 7.25
N LEU A 228 -2.16 -2.55 8.23
CA LEU A 228 -3.46 -1.90 8.03
C LEU A 228 -3.36 -0.71 7.08
N GLN A 229 -2.28 0.07 7.19
CA GLN A 229 -2.07 1.22 6.33
C GLN A 229 -1.73 0.84 4.89
N LEU A 230 -1.29 -0.39 4.62
CA LEU A 230 -1.06 -0.87 3.26
C LEU A 230 -2.35 -0.88 2.44
N GLY A 231 -3.45 -1.42 2.98
CA GLY A 231 -4.74 -1.42 2.30
C GLY A 231 -5.27 -0.01 2.04
N PHE A 232 -5.16 0.90 3.02
CA PHE A 232 -5.51 2.31 2.84
C PHE A 232 -4.63 3.02 1.80
N ALA A 233 -3.34 2.71 1.74
CA ALA A 233 -2.44 3.28 0.75
C ALA A 233 -2.77 2.81 -0.68
N ILE A 234 -3.10 1.53 -0.86
CA ILE A 234 -3.55 0.97 -2.15
C ILE A 234 -4.86 1.65 -2.58
N LEU A 235 -5.82 1.80 -1.66
CA LEU A 235 -7.08 2.47 -1.96
C LEU A 235 -6.88 3.96 -2.29
N ALA A 236 -5.99 4.64 -1.56
CA ALA A 236 -5.65 6.03 -1.83
C ALA A 236 -4.98 6.21 -3.21
N GLU A 237 -4.05 5.32 -3.57
CA GLU A 237 -3.45 5.28 -4.90
C GLU A 237 -4.53 5.10 -5.98
N ALA A 238 -5.37 4.08 -5.83
CA ALA A 238 -6.43 3.81 -6.78
C ALA A 238 -7.41 4.99 -6.91
N THR A 239 -7.70 5.68 -5.81
CA THR A 239 -8.55 6.89 -5.81
C THR A 239 -7.89 8.04 -6.57
N LEU A 240 -6.59 8.28 -6.37
CA LEU A 240 -5.86 9.34 -7.09
C LEU A 240 -5.74 9.03 -8.57
N SER A 241 -5.46 7.78 -8.91
CA SER A 241 -5.44 7.28 -10.29
C SER A 241 -6.82 7.37 -10.95
N PHE A 242 -7.90 7.11 -10.19
CA PHE A 242 -9.27 7.32 -10.65
C PHE A 242 -9.58 8.80 -10.91
N LEU A 243 -9.04 9.71 -10.10
CA LEU A 243 -9.18 11.16 -10.30
C LEU A 243 -8.29 11.71 -11.42
N GLY A 244 -7.50 10.87 -12.10
CA GLY A 244 -6.60 11.27 -13.19
C GLY A 244 -5.28 11.87 -12.71
N VAL A 245 -4.98 11.77 -11.41
CA VAL A 245 -3.83 12.34 -10.72
C VAL A 245 -2.81 11.25 -10.34
N GLY A 246 -2.86 10.12 -11.03
CA GLY A 246 -2.07 8.94 -10.73
C GLY A 246 -1.06 8.58 -11.81
N VAL A 247 -0.83 7.27 -11.91
CA VAL A 247 0.13 6.66 -12.84
C VAL A 247 -0.36 6.84 -14.30
N PRO A 248 0.53 7.11 -15.28
CA PRO A 248 0.14 7.33 -16.65
C PRO A 248 -0.66 6.15 -17.25
N PRO A 249 -1.54 6.41 -18.23
CA PRO A 249 -2.39 5.38 -18.86
C PRO A 249 -1.60 4.33 -19.67
N THR A 250 -0.31 4.57 -19.92
CA THR A 250 0.61 3.61 -20.54
C THR A 250 1.06 2.51 -19.58
N GLN A 251 1.02 2.77 -18.27
CA GLN A 251 1.30 1.80 -17.20
C GLN A 251 0.17 1.87 -16.16
N PRO A 252 -1.07 1.53 -16.55
CA PRO A 252 -2.24 1.76 -15.71
C PRO A 252 -2.14 0.98 -14.39
N SER A 253 -2.51 1.63 -13.28
CA SER A 253 -2.83 0.94 -12.03
C SER A 253 -4.28 0.45 -12.04
N LEU A 254 -4.70 -0.29 -11.01
CA LEU A 254 -6.11 -0.71 -10.89
C LEU A 254 -7.07 0.50 -10.90
N GLY A 255 -6.70 1.61 -10.27
CA GLY A 255 -7.50 2.83 -10.28
C GLY A 255 -7.61 3.46 -11.67
N THR A 256 -6.52 3.45 -12.45
CA THR A 256 -6.53 3.94 -13.84
C THR A 256 -7.43 3.08 -14.72
N LEU A 257 -7.43 1.76 -14.55
CA LEU A 257 -8.33 0.86 -15.29
C LEU A 257 -9.80 1.13 -14.97
N ILE A 258 -10.13 1.32 -13.70
CA ILE A 258 -11.50 1.67 -13.26
C ILE A 258 -11.91 3.01 -13.88
N ARG A 259 -11.01 4.00 -13.95
CA ARG A 259 -11.28 5.29 -14.58
C ARG A 259 -11.61 5.15 -16.07
N ILE A 260 -10.76 4.43 -16.80
CA ILE A 260 -10.93 4.21 -18.25
C ILE A 260 -12.26 3.50 -18.49
N GLY A 261 -12.52 2.40 -17.78
CA GLY A 261 -13.77 1.68 -17.93
C GLY A 261 -15.01 2.51 -17.57
N ASN A 262 -14.91 3.40 -16.57
CA ASN A 262 -16.05 4.22 -16.13
C ASN A 262 -16.62 5.06 -17.29
N ASP A 263 -15.79 5.48 -18.24
CA ASP A 263 -16.22 6.23 -19.42
C ASP A 263 -17.09 5.40 -20.38
N PHE A 264 -16.99 4.05 -20.31
CA PHE A 264 -17.71 3.10 -21.16
C PHE A 264 -18.81 2.32 -20.43
N LEU A 265 -18.99 2.55 -19.12
CA LEU A 265 -19.95 1.80 -18.31
C LEU A 265 -21.39 1.93 -18.83
N PHE A 266 -21.77 3.13 -19.32
CA PHE A 266 -23.10 3.40 -19.86
C PHE A 266 -23.28 2.98 -21.32
N SER A 267 -22.18 2.67 -22.02
CA SER A 267 -22.17 2.22 -23.42
C SER A 267 -22.38 0.71 -23.56
N GLY A 268 -22.24 -0.03 -22.45
CA GLY A 268 -22.50 -1.48 -22.39
C GLY A 268 -21.24 -2.30 -22.10
N GLU A 269 -20.06 -1.70 -22.11
CA GLU A 269 -18.76 -2.34 -21.91
C GLU A 269 -18.38 -2.43 -20.42
N TRP A 270 -19.32 -2.93 -19.61
CA TRP A 270 -19.23 -2.97 -18.16
C TRP A 270 -18.02 -3.76 -17.62
N TRP A 271 -17.50 -4.73 -18.37
CA TRP A 271 -16.39 -5.59 -17.93
C TRP A 271 -15.10 -4.81 -17.70
N ILE A 272 -14.88 -3.72 -18.45
CA ILE A 272 -13.69 -2.87 -18.37
C ILE A 272 -13.58 -2.21 -16.98
N THR A 273 -14.71 -1.90 -16.34
CA THR A 273 -14.75 -1.26 -15.01
C THR A 273 -14.92 -2.26 -13.88
N ILE A 274 -15.85 -3.20 -14.06
CA ILE A 274 -16.31 -4.07 -12.97
C ILE A 274 -15.24 -5.08 -12.58
N PHE A 275 -14.51 -5.67 -13.53
CA PHE A 275 -13.45 -6.63 -13.19
C PHE A 275 -12.28 -6.00 -12.43
N PRO A 276 -11.70 -4.87 -12.89
CA PRO A 276 -10.69 -4.16 -12.09
C PRO A 276 -11.22 -3.71 -10.73
N GLY A 277 -12.48 -3.26 -10.64
CA GLY A 277 -13.12 -2.88 -9.38
C GLY A 277 -13.22 -4.04 -8.39
N ILE A 278 -13.69 -5.21 -8.84
CA ILE A 278 -13.74 -6.43 -8.02
C ILE A 278 -12.33 -6.84 -7.59
N ALA A 279 -11.36 -6.82 -8.51
CA ALA A 279 -9.97 -7.17 -8.20
C ALA A 279 -9.38 -6.25 -7.12
N LEU A 280 -9.63 -4.94 -7.20
CA LEU A 280 -9.22 -3.98 -6.17
C LEU A 280 -9.87 -4.26 -4.82
N ILE A 281 -11.18 -4.52 -4.79
CA ILE A 281 -11.91 -4.85 -3.55
C ILE A 281 -11.33 -6.11 -2.90
N VAL A 282 -11.18 -7.18 -3.68
CA VAL A 282 -10.63 -8.46 -3.22
C VAL A 282 -9.21 -8.30 -2.68
N LEU A 283 -8.37 -7.55 -3.40
CA LEU A 283 -7.01 -7.26 -2.98
C LEU A 283 -6.97 -6.49 -1.64
N VAL A 284 -7.70 -5.38 -1.54
CA VAL A 284 -7.70 -4.54 -0.33
C VAL A 284 -8.29 -5.28 0.87
N LEU A 285 -9.40 -6.00 0.69
CA LEU A 285 -10.01 -6.79 1.75
C LEU A 285 -9.09 -7.90 2.25
N SER A 286 -8.46 -8.65 1.34
CA SER A 286 -7.56 -9.74 1.73
C SER A 286 -6.36 -9.23 2.54
N VAL A 287 -5.74 -8.12 2.12
CA VAL A 287 -4.62 -7.50 2.84
C VAL A 287 -5.06 -6.95 4.20
N ASN A 288 -6.23 -6.29 4.28
CA ASN A 288 -6.74 -5.74 5.54
C ASN A 288 -7.08 -6.83 6.55
N LEU A 289 -7.78 -7.89 6.14
CA LEU A 289 -8.13 -9.01 7.01
C LEU A 289 -6.89 -9.72 7.57
N LEU A 290 -5.83 -9.84 6.77
CA LEU A 290 -4.53 -10.34 7.25
C LEU A 290 -3.87 -9.40 8.26
N GLY A 291 -3.96 -8.09 8.01
CA GLY A 291 -3.46 -7.06 8.93
C GLY A 291 -4.18 -7.09 10.28
N ASP A 292 -5.52 -7.25 10.27
CA ASP A 292 -6.33 -7.36 11.48
C ASP A 292 -5.99 -8.64 12.26
N TRP A 293 -5.84 -9.77 11.59
CA TRP A 293 -5.36 -10.99 12.26
C TRP A 293 -3.96 -10.80 12.86
N LEU A 294 -3.03 -10.17 12.13
CA LEU A 294 -1.68 -9.92 12.64
C LEU A 294 -1.71 -9.02 13.88
N ARG A 295 -2.59 -8.02 13.88
CA ARG A 295 -2.86 -7.16 15.03
C ARG A 295 -3.31 -7.97 16.24
N ASP A 296 -4.28 -8.84 16.07
CA ASP A 296 -4.84 -9.65 17.16
C ASP A 296 -3.81 -10.66 17.68
N ALA A 297 -3.08 -11.30 16.78
CA ALA A 297 -2.06 -12.29 17.12
C ALA A 297 -0.86 -11.69 17.87
N LEU A 298 -0.51 -10.42 17.59
CA LEU A 298 0.57 -9.68 18.24
C LEU A 298 0.12 -8.87 19.47
N ASN A 299 -1.17 -8.85 19.79
CA ASN A 299 -1.68 -8.09 20.94
C ASN A 299 -1.50 -8.89 22.26
N PRO A 300 -0.60 -8.48 23.17
CA PRO A 300 -0.31 -9.23 24.38
C PRO A 300 -1.45 -9.20 25.41
N LYS A 301 -2.48 -8.35 25.23
CA LYS A 301 -3.64 -8.27 26.13
C LYS A 301 -4.73 -9.32 25.84
N LEU A 302 -4.64 -10.04 24.72
CA LEU A 302 -5.58 -11.10 24.33
C LEU A 302 -5.08 -12.50 24.71
N ARG A 303 -3.94 -12.59 25.42
CA ARG A 303 -3.37 -13.82 25.99
C ARG A 303 -3.50 -13.82 27.50
#